data_AF-A0A960NQU7-F1
#
_entry.id   AF-A0A960NQU7-F1
#
_cell.length_a   1.000
_cell.length_b   1.000
_cell.length_c   1.000
_cell.angle_alpha   90.00
_cell.angle_beta   90.00
_cell.angle_gamma   90.00
#
_symmetry.space_group_name_H-M   'P 1'
#
loop_
_entity.id
_entity.type
_entity.pdbx_description
1 polymer ?
#
loop_
_entity_poly.entity_id
_entity_poly.type
_entity_poly.pdbx_seq_one_letter_code
_entity_poly.pdbx_strand_id
1 'polypeptide(L)'
;MSVPTPPNDAIAQLVEILGIDDTRDLVRTFLKEYDGLIRSMTVEDRQLQHRAVHSLKSSCRHMGLILLMRKLEALEARVLLPTGKVTMEDIAALNSEFERQVPPLRHFANGR
;
A
#
# COMPACT_ATOMS: atom_id res chain seq x y z
N MET A 1 -21.79 -8.49 19.43
CA MET A 1 -21.12 -8.66 18.12
C MET A 1 -19.63 -8.62 18.40
N SER A 2 -18.87 -9.64 17.98
CA SER A 2 -17.42 -9.68 18.18
C SER A 2 -16.77 -8.58 17.33
N VAL A 3 -15.98 -7.72 17.95
CA VAL A 3 -15.15 -6.75 17.23
C VAL A 3 -14.09 -7.55 16.47
N PRO A 4 -14.05 -7.51 15.13
CA PRO A 4 -13.03 -8.24 14.39
C PRO A 4 -11.65 -7.76 14.80
N THR A 5 -10.77 -8.70 15.09
CA THR A 5 -9.41 -8.43 15.51
C THR A 5 -8.67 -7.66 14.41
N PRO A 6 -8.05 -6.51 14.73
CA PRO A 6 -7.22 -5.80 13.78
C PRO A 6 -6.12 -6.72 13.20
N PRO A 7 -5.88 -6.70 11.89
CA PRO A 7 -4.94 -7.61 11.23
C PRO A 7 -3.46 -7.30 11.51
N ASN A 8 -3.15 -6.12 12.05
CA ASN A 8 -1.82 -5.73 12.50
C ASN A 8 -1.93 -4.50 13.44
N ASP A 9 -0.81 -4.14 14.08
CA ASP A 9 -0.74 -3.04 15.04
C ASP A 9 -1.10 -1.67 14.44
N ALA A 10 -0.79 -1.44 13.16
CA ALA A 10 -1.12 -0.18 12.50
C ALA A 10 -2.65 -0.02 12.35
N ILE A 11 -3.34 -1.09 11.96
CA ILE A 11 -4.81 -1.10 11.92
C ILE A 11 -5.40 -1.01 13.33
N ALA A 12 -4.79 -1.65 14.33
CA ALA A 12 -5.24 -1.52 15.73
C ALA A 12 -5.20 -0.07 16.21
N GLN A 13 -4.09 0.63 15.96
CA GLN A 13 -3.94 2.04 16.30
C GLN A 13 -4.95 2.93 15.54
N LEU A 14 -5.19 2.65 14.25
CA LEU A 14 -6.20 3.39 13.49
C LEU A 14 -7.61 3.18 14.06
N VAL A 15 -7.96 1.96 14.48
CA VAL A 15 -9.25 1.67 15.14
C VAL A 15 -9.38 2.44 16.45
N GLU A 16 -8.32 2.55 17.24
CA GLU A 16 -8.32 3.33 18.48
C GLU A 16 -8.54 4.83 18.25
N ILE A 17 -7.98 5.37 17.16
CA ILE A 17 -8.04 6.81 16.84
C ILE A 17 -9.33 7.19 16.12
N LEU A 18 -9.75 6.40 15.13
CA LEU A 18 -10.83 6.73 14.19
C LEU A 18 -12.12 5.96 14.48
N GLY A 19 -12.04 4.84 15.22
CA GLY A 19 -13.13 3.89 15.31
C GLY A 19 -13.12 2.87 14.17
N ILE A 20 -13.85 1.77 14.37
CA ILE A 20 -13.78 0.59 13.51
C ILE A 20 -14.31 0.84 12.09
N ASP A 21 -15.42 1.55 11.96
CA ASP A 21 -16.09 1.72 10.67
C ASP A 21 -15.31 2.69 9.78
N ASP A 22 -14.84 3.81 10.33
CA ASP A 22 -13.96 4.75 9.63
C ASP A 22 -12.64 4.09 9.22
N THR A 23 -12.08 3.22 10.08
CA THR A 23 -10.87 2.47 9.73
C THR A 23 -11.13 1.48 8.60
N ARG A 24 -12.29 0.81 8.56
CA ARG A 24 -12.67 -0.06 7.45
C ARG A 24 -12.81 0.72 6.14
N ASP A 25 -13.43 1.89 6.17
CA ASP A 25 -13.56 2.75 4.99
C ASP A 25 -12.21 3.25 4.49
N LEU A 26 -11.29 3.58 5.40
CA LEU A 26 -9.91 3.91 5.06
C LEU A 26 -9.20 2.73 4.38
N VAL A 27 -9.32 1.51 4.93
CA VAL A 27 -8.73 0.31 4.31
C VAL A 27 -9.36 0.04 2.93
N ARG A 28 -10.68 0.17 2.76
CA ARG A 28 -11.34 0.03 1.44
C ARG A 28 -10.83 1.04 0.43
N THR A 29 -10.64 2.29 0.87
CA THR A 29 -10.10 3.36 0.04
C THR A 29 -8.68 3.03 -0.42
N PHE A 30 -7.81 2.63 0.50
CA PHE A 30 -6.46 2.16 0.18
C PHE A 30 -6.46 1.02 -0.86
N LEU A 31 -7.29 -0.01 -0.66
CA LEU A 31 -7.36 -1.16 -1.56
C LEU A 31 -7.82 -0.77 -2.97
N LYS A 32 -8.71 0.23 -3.09
CA LYS A 32 -9.17 0.76 -4.37
C LYS A 32 -8.11 1.63 -5.05
N GLU A 33 -7.36 2.41 -4.28
CA GLU A 33 -6.35 3.34 -4.79
C GLU A 33 -5.07 2.64 -5.26
N TYR A 34 -4.76 1.46 -4.70
CA TYR A 34 -3.58 0.68 -5.04
C TYR A 34 -3.38 0.53 -6.56
N ASP A 35 -4.41 0.08 -7.27
CA ASP A 35 -4.34 -0.14 -8.72
C ASP A 35 -4.09 1.16 -9.50
N GLY A 36 -4.60 2.29 -9.01
CA GLY A 36 -4.37 3.60 -9.61
C GLY A 36 -2.92 4.05 -9.48
N LEU A 37 -2.32 3.83 -8.30
CA LEU A 37 -0.92 4.13 -8.05
C LEU A 37 0.00 3.22 -8.87
N ILE A 38 -0.30 1.92 -8.96
CA ILE A 38 0.46 0.99 -9.80
C ILE A 38 0.42 1.41 -11.28
N ARG A 39 -0.75 1.77 -11.83
CA ARG A 39 -0.84 2.29 -13.21
C ARG A 39 -0.05 3.59 -13.41
N SER A 40 0.02 4.44 -12.39
CA SER A 40 0.80 5.68 -12.46
C SER A 40 2.31 5.42 -12.51
N MET A 41 2.77 4.29 -11.94
CA MET A 41 4.16 3.86 -12.00
C MET A 41 4.56 3.28 -13.38
N THR A 42 3.61 2.92 -14.24
CA THR A 42 3.91 2.37 -15.58
C THR A 42 4.09 3.44 -16.65
N VAL A 43 3.85 4.71 -16.33
CA VAL A 43 4.04 5.84 -17.27
C VAL A 43 5.53 6.12 -17.44
N GLU A 44 5.98 6.45 -18.66
CA GLU A 44 7.38 6.81 -18.97
C GLU A 44 7.74 8.25 -18.53
N ASP A 45 7.32 8.64 -17.33
CA ASP A 45 7.67 9.92 -16.70
C ASP A 45 8.21 9.64 -15.30
N ARG A 46 9.51 9.90 -15.09
CA ARG A 46 10.19 9.63 -13.82
C ARG A 46 9.63 10.43 -12.64
N GLN A 47 9.16 11.66 -12.86
CA GLN A 47 8.56 12.48 -11.80
C GLN A 47 7.19 11.94 -11.39
N LEU A 48 6.40 11.46 -12.36
CA LEU A 48 5.15 10.76 -12.06
C LEU A 48 5.40 9.43 -11.36
N GLN A 49 6.37 8.64 -11.83
CA GLN A 49 6.78 7.40 -11.18
C GLN A 49 7.20 7.63 -9.74
N HIS A 50 8.09 8.60 -9.48
CA HIS A 50 8.55 8.92 -8.14
C HIS A 50 7.40 9.29 -7.21
N ARG A 51 6.49 10.18 -7.66
CA ARG A 51 5.31 10.54 -6.87
C ARG A 51 4.43 9.35 -6.56
N ALA A 52 4.18 8.48 -7.54
CA ALA A 52 3.38 7.27 -7.35
C ALA A 52 4.03 6.30 -6.35
N VAL A 53 5.35 6.07 -6.45
CA VAL A 53 6.12 5.27 -5.48
C VAL A 53 6.01 5.87 -4.08
N HIS A 54 6.23 7.19 -3.96
CA HIS A 54 6.18 7.90 -2.68
C HIS A 54 4.80 7.78 -2.01
N SER A 55 3.74 8.06 -2.77
CA SER A 55 2.37 7.93 -2.30
C SER A 55 2.05 6.51 -1.85
N LEU A 56 2.39 5.51 -2.68
CA LEU A 56 2.12 4.11 -2.34
C LEU A 56 2.90 3.65 -1.11
N LYS A 57 4.15 4.09 -0.95
CA LYS A 57 4.97 3.81 0.23
C LYS A 57 4.31 4.33 1.51
N SER A 58 3.83 5.57 1.48
CA SER A 58 3.13 6.18 2.62
C SER A 58 1.86 5.41 2.97
N SER A 59 1.03 5.10 1.97
CA SER A 59 -0.20 4.33 2.19
C SER A 59 0.08 2.93 2.75
N CYS A 60 1.11 2.24 2.25
CA CYS A 60 1.53 0.93 2.78
C CYS A 60 1.96 1.01 4.24
N ARG A 61 2.65 2.09 4.65
CA ARG A 61 3.02 2.33 6.05
C ARG A 61 1.78 2.44 6.94
N HIS A 62 0.79 3.22 6.53
CA HIS A 62 -0.46 3.38 7.31
C HIS A 62 -1.24 2.08 7.45
N MET A 63 -1.17 1.18 6.46
CA MET A 63 -1.86 -0.11 6.49
C MET A 63 -1.07 -1.23 7.17
N GLY A 64 0.14 -0.94 7.66
CA GLY A 64 1.02 -1.94 8.27
C GLY A 64 1.62 -2.95 7.28
N LEU A 65 1.69 -2.61 6.00
CA LEU A 65 2.27 -3.46 4.93
C LEU A 65 3.80 -3.30 4.88
N ILE A 66 4.48 -3.70 5.95
CA ILE A 66 5.90 -3.37 6.19
C ILE A 66 6.82 -3.89 5.09
N LEU A 67 6.62 -5.12 4.61
CA LEU A 67 7.49 -5.69 3.57
C LEU A 67 7.31 -4.96 2.23
N LEU A 68 6.07 -4.54 1.92
CA LEU A 68 5.78 -3.80 0.70
C LEU A 68 6.34 -2.38 0.78
N MET A 69 6.18 -1.71 1.92
CA MET A 69 6.79 -0.40 2.20
C MET A 69 8.31 -0.45 2.01
N ARG A 70 9.01 -1.47 2.52
CA ARG A 70 10.47 -1.60 2.35
C ARG A 70 10.89 -1.76 0.89
N LYS A 71 10.14 -2.53 0.10
CA LYS A 71 10.38 -2.65 -1.35
C LYS A 71 10.18 -1.31 -2.05
N LEU A 72 9.14 -0.56 -1.67
CA LEU A 72 8.88 0.76 -2.23
C LEU A 72 9.93 1.80 -1.84
N GLU A 73 10.48 1.73 -0.63
CA GLU A 73 11.59 2.57 -0.18
C GLU A 73 12.86 2.33 -1.03
N ALA A 74 13.20 1.07 -1.27
CA ALA A 74 14.31 0.72 -2.16
C ALA A 74 14.06 1.17 -3.60
N LEU A 75 12.82 1.02 -4.10
CA LEU A 75 12.44 1.47 -5.44
C LEU A 75 12.49 3.00 -5.56
N GLU A 76 12.00 3.74 -4.57
CA GLU A 76 11.99 5.20 -4.53
C GLU A 76 13.42 5.74 -4.60
N ALA A 77 14.32 5.20 -3.77
CA ALA A 77 15.73 5.55 -3.79
C ALA A 77 16.36 5.31 -5.17
N ARG A 78 15.98 4.22 -5.84
CA ARG A 78 16.45 3.91 -7.20
C ARG A 78 15.90 4.88 -8.24
N VAL A 79 14.63 5.27 -8.17
CA VAL A 79 13.99 6.22 -9.11
C VAL A 79 14.58 7.63 -9.01
N LEU A 80 15.15 8.00 -7.86
CA LEU A 80 15.86 9.28 -7.69
C LEU A 80 17.19 9.35 -8.45
N LEU A 81 17.76 8.21 -8.88
CA LEU A 81 18.98 8.19 -9.66
C LEU A 81 18.74 8.71 -11.09
N PRO A 82 19.74 9.36 -11.74
CA PRO A 82 19.59 9.89 -13.10
C PRO A 82 19.14 8.86 -14.13
N THR A 83 19.55 7.60 -13.98
CA THR A 83 19.18 6.46 -14.84
C THR A 83 18.11 5.56 -14.23
N GLY A 84 17.61 5.92 -13.05
CA GLY A 84 16.59 5.21 -12.32
C GLY A 84 15.22 5.27 -13.00
N LYS A 85 14.53 4.14 -13.06
CA LYS A 85 13.16 4.02 -13.55
C LYS A 85 12.44 2.84 -12.90
N VAL A 86 11.12 2.93 -12.79
CA VAL A 86 10.31 1.76 -12.48
C VAL A 86 10.25 0.86 -13.71
N THR A 87 10.41 -0.45 -13.51
CA THR A 87 10.34 -1.47 -14.56
C THR A 87 9.12 -2.36 -14.36
N MET A 88 8.73 -3.11 -15.39
CA MET A 88 7.64 -4.07 -15.28
C MET A 88 7.93 -5.21 -14.30
N GLU A 89 9.21 -5.57 -14.12
CA GLU A 89 9.62 -6.55 -13.10
C GLU A 89 9.38 -6.02 -11.68
N ASP A 90 9.65 -4.73 -11.44
CA ASP A 90 9.32 -4.10 -10.16
C ASP A 90 7.83 -4.14 -9.88
N ILE A 91 7.00 -3.82 -10.88
CA ILE A 91 5.54 -3.86 -10.76
C ILE A 91 5.07 -5.29 -10.44
N ALA A 92 5.59 -6.29 -11.15
CA ALA A 92 5.25 -7.68 -10.89
C ALA A 92 5.65 -8.11 -9.46
N ALA A 93 6.82 -7.69 -9.00
CA ALA A 93 7.30 -7.98 -7.65
C ALA A 93 6.46 -7.28 -6.57
N LEU A 94 6.05 -6.02 -6.80
CA LEU A 94 5.17 -5.27 -5.89
C LEU A 94 3.77 -5.91 -5.81
N ASN A 95 3.18 -6.29 -6.94
CA ASN A 95 1.88 -6.94 -6.97
C ASN A 95 1.93 -8.32 -6.28
N SER A 96 2.98 -9.10 -6.53
CA SER A 96 3.16 -10.41 -5.88
C SER A 96 3.27 -10.28 -4.36
N GLU A 97 3.91 -9.22 -3.88
CA GLU A 97 4.04 -8.95 -2.44
C GLU A 97 2.73 -8.42 -1.84
N PHE A 98 2.04 -7.53 -2.55
CA PHE A 98 0.74 -6.99 -2.15
C PHE A 98 -0.30 -8.11 -1.96
N GLU A 99 -0.45 -9.00 -2.95
CA GLU A 99 -1.42 -10.11 -2.89
C GLU A 99 -1.13 -11.09 -1.75
N ARG A 100 0.11 -11.18 -1.24
CA ARG A 100 0.43 -12.01 -0.06
C ARG A 100 -0.02 -11.38 1.25
N GLN A 101 0.07 -10.06 1.39
CA GLN A 101 -0.17 -9.37 2.66
C GLN A 101 -1.59 -8.80 2.81
N VAL A 102 -2.30 -8.63 1.70
CA VAL A 102 -3.62 -7.97 1.66
C VAL A 102 -4.82 -8.81 2.14
N PRO A 103 -4.85 -10.17 2.10
CA PRO A 103 -6.03 -10.92 2.49
C PRO A 103 -6.58 -10.58 3.89
N PRO A 104 -5.76 -10.42 4.96
CA PRO A 104 -6.24 -9.99 6.27
C PRO A 104 -6.87 -8.58 6.26
N LEU A 105 -6.33 -7.64 5.47
CA LEU A 105 -6.92 -6.31 5.31
C LEU A 105 -8.28 -6.37 4.59
N ARG A 106 -8.41 -7.19 3.55
CA ARG A 106 -9.69 -7.43 2.85
C ARG A 106 -10.73 -8.04 3.78
N HIS A 107 -10.33 -8.99 4.63
CA HIS A 107 -11.22 -9.62 5.60
C HIS A 107 -11.75 -8.58 6.61
N PHE A 108 -10.83 -7.84 7.24
CA PHE A 108 -11.15 -6.75 8.16
C PHE A 108 -12.09 -5.70 7.55
N ALA A 109 -11.76 -5.22 6.34
CA ALA A 109 -12.54 -4.22 5.60
C ALA A 109 -13.96 -4.69 5.26
N ASN A 110 -14.17 -5.98 5.04
CA ASN A 110 -15.49 -6.54 4.74
C ASN A 110 -16.31 -6.90 6.00
N GLY A 111 -15.73 -6.70 7.20
CA GLY A 111 -16.35 -7.09 8.46
C GLY A 111 -16.61 -8.59 8.56
N ARG A 112 -15.81 -9.38 7.85
CA ARG A 112 -15.85 -10.84 7.88
C ARG A 112 -14.84 -11.36 8.87
#